data_AF-A0A5J4PIE0-F1
#
_entry.id   AF-A0A5J4PIE0-F1
#
_cell.length_a   1.000
_cell.length_b   1.000
_cell.length_c   1.000
_cell.angle_alpha   90.00
_cell.angle_beta   90.00
_cell.angle_gamma   90.00
#
_symmetry.space_group_name_H-M   'P 1'
#
loop_
_entity.id
_entity.type
_entity.pdbx_description
1 polymer ?
#
loop_
_entity_poly.entity_id
_entity_poly.type
_entity_poly.pdbx_seq_one_letter_code
_entity_poly.pdbx_strand_id
1 'polypeptide(L)'
;MVTQEVDDIIASPIVKESIITNSDCKILLDQRKYMNKFDSIQAMLGLTDKEKSQILSINLANHPSRLYKEVWIGLGGTQSAVYATEVSEEEYLCYTTEETEKLEVFSLAEKLGGNIELAIRELAESKRNETTKKLKR
;
A
#
# COMPACT_ATOMS: atom_id res chain seq x y z
N MET A 1 0.76 7.24 14.97
CA MET A 1 0.45 5.91 15.55
C MET A 1 0.25 4.93 14.40
N VAL A 2 0.71 3.68 14.52
CA VAL A 2 0.50 2.61 13.52
C VAL A 2 -0.07 1.39 14.26
N THR A 3 -1.14 0.79 13.74
CA THR A 3 -1.81 -0.34 14.37
C THR A 3 -2.72 -1.06 13.37
N GLN A 4 -2.88 -2.37 13.54
CA GLN A 4 -3.80 -3.21 12.77
C GLN A 4 -5.02 -3.66 13.59
N GLU A 5 -4.98 -3.42 14.90
CA GLU A 5 -5.99 -3.82 15.88
C GLU A 5 -6.97 -2.64 16.07
N VAL A 6 -7.82 -2.44 15.08
CA VAL A 6 -8.75 -1.30 15.05
C VAL A 6 -9.72 -1.35 16.23
N ASP A 7 -10.12 -2.54 16.67
CA ASP A 7 -11.03 -2.73 17.79
C ASP A 7 -10.45 -2.21 19.12
N ASP A 8 -9.14 -2.41 19.35
CA ASP A 8 -8.47 -1.98 20.58
C ASP A 8 -8.36 -0.45 20.67
N ILE A 9 -8.24 0.22 19.51
CA ILE A 9 -8.29 1.67 19.42
C ILE A 9 -9.69 2.19 19.73
N ILE A 10 -10.72 1.57 19.16
CA ILE A 10 -12.12 1.98 19.34
C ILE A 10 -12.53 1.85 20.80
N ALA A 11 -12.08 0.79 21.48
CA ALA A 11 -12.42 0.49 22.86
C ALA A 11 -11.74 1.42 23.89
N SER A 12 -10.66 2.13 23.52
CA SER A 12 -9.87 2.95 24.44
C SER A 12 -10.23 4.44 24.37
N PRO A 13 -10.87 5.02 25.42
CA PRO A 13 -11.28 6.43 25.41
C PRO A 13 -10.10 7.42 25.31
N ILE A 14 -9.00 7.12 26.00
CA ILE A 14 -7.80 7.97 26.04
C ILE A 14 -7.11 8.02 24.68
N VAL A 15 -7.02 6.86 24.01
CA VAL A 15 -6.41 6.74 22.69
C VAL A 15 -7.30 7.42 21.64
N LYS A 16 -8.62 7.27 21.75
CA LYS A 16 -9.60 7.93 20.88
C LYS A 16 -9.46 9.45 20.88
N GLU A 17 -9.46 10.09 22.05
CA GLU A 17 -9.26 11.55 22.15
C GLU A 17 -7.88 11.97 21.60
N SER A 18 -6.83 11.23 21.93
CA SER A 18 -5.46 11.56 21.50
C SER A 18 -5.29 11.53 19.97
N ILE A 19 -5.93 10.57 19.29
CA ILE A 19 -5.88 10.45 17.82
C ILE A 19 -6.64 11.60 17.16
N ILE A 20 -7.84 11.90 17.64
CA ILE A 20 -8.70 12.96 17.09
C ILE A 20 -8.01 14.32 17.21
N THR A 21 -7.47 14.63 18.39
CA THR A 21 -6.95 15.96 18.69
C THR A 21 -5.58 16.24 18.08
N ASN A 22 -4.73 15.22 17.90
CA ASN A 22 -3.32 15.43 17.52
C ASN A 22 -2.90 14.86 16.16
N SER A 23 -3.79 14.18 15.43
CA SER A 23 -3.42 13.57 14.14
C SER A 23 -3.82 14.44 12.95
N ASP A 24 -2.95 15.40 12.61
CA ASP A 24 -3.10 16.25 11.42
C ASP A 24 -3.03 15.45 10.12
N CYS A 25 -2.31 14.33 10.12
CA CYS A 25 -2.22 13.43 8.99
C CYS A 25 -2.78 12.06 9.37
N LYS A 26 -3.65 11.52 8.51
CA LYS A 26 -4.25 10.19 8.65
C LYS A 26 -4.00 9.41 7.37
N ILE A 27 -3.45 8.21 7.48
CA ILE A 27 -3.20 7.31 6.36
C ILE A 27 -3.95 6.01 6.63
N LEU A 28 -4.87 5.65 5.74
CA LEU A 28 -5.65 4.42 5.84
C LEU A 28 -5.36 3.53 4.64
N LEU A 29 -4.98 2.30 4.93
CA LEU A 29 -4.92 1.19 3.97
C LEU A 29 -6.32 0.61 3.77
N ASP A 30 -6.44 -0.43 2.95
CA ASP A 30 -7.70 -1.15 2.70
C ASP A 30 -8.40 -1.59 4.00
N GLN A 31 -9.64 -1.09 4.20
CA GLN A 31 -10.46 -1.37 5.38
C GLN A 31 -11.63 -2.33 5.11
N ARG A 32 -11.63 -3.08 4.00
CA ARG A 32 -12.77 -3.95 3.63
C ARG A 32 -13.14 -4.99 4.70
N LYS A 33 -12.16 -5.45 5.49
CA LYS A 33 -12.40 -6.37 6.62
C LYS A 33 -13.25 -5.74 7.74
N TYR A 34 -13.30 -4.42 7.82
CA TYR A 34 -13.98 -3.65 8.87
C TYR A 34 -15.23 -2.93 8.36
N MET A 35 -15.77 -3.30 7.19
CA MET A 35 -16.95 -2.67 6.59
C MET A 35 -18.15 -2.58 7.55
N ASN A 36 -18.42 -3.66 8.28
CA ASN A 36 -19.51 -3.74 9.26
C ASN A 36 -19.32 -2.80 10.47
N LYS A 37 -18.09 -2.34 10.72
CA LYS A 37 -17.73 -1.45 11.83
C LYS A 37 -17.30 -0.06 11.33
N PHE A 38 -17.41 0.22 10.03
CA PHE A 38 -16.81 1.41 9.44
C PHE A 38 -17.44 2.70 9.99
N ASP A 39 -18.72 2.70 10.36
CA ASP A 39 -19.36 3.86 10.98
C ASP A 39 -18.68 4.25 12.31
N SER A 40 -18.21 3.26 13.08
CA SER A 40 -17.45 3.51 14.31
C SER A 40 -16.05 4.07 14.01
N ILE A 41 -15.41 3.58 12.95
CA ILE A 41 -14.10 4.07 12.48
C ILE A 41 -14.23 5.51 11.98
N GLN A 42 -15.27 5.80 11.19
CA GLN A 42 -15.60 7.11 10.67
C GLN A 42 -15.77 8.12 11.82
N ALA A 43 -16.59 7.78 12.81
CA ALA A 43 -16.81 8.63 13.98
C ALA A 43 -15.53 8.82 14.83
N MET A 44 -14.74 7.76 15.01
CA MET A 44 -13.49 7.81 15.77
C MET A 44 -12.43 8.67 15.09
N LEU A 45 -12.33 8.64 13.76
CA LEU A 45 -11.34 9.40 13.02
C LEU A 45 -11.85 10.79 12.58
N GLY A 46 -13.11 11.12 12.88
CA GLY A 46 -13.73 12.38 12.48
C GLY A 46 -13.86 12.54 10.96
N LEU A 47 -14.12 11.43 10.25
CA LEU A 47 -14.16 11.39 8.79
C LEU A 47 -15.54 11.81 8.25
N THR A 48 -15.53 12.57 7.17
CA THR A 48 -16.71 12.93 6.38
C THR A 48 -17.19 11.76 5.51
N ASP A 49 -18.44 11.82 5.03
CA ASP A 49 -18.96 10.81 4.11
C ASP A 49 -18.19 10.74 2.79
N LYS A 50 -17.67 11.89 2.33
CA LYS A 50 -16.76 11.94 1.16
C LYS A 50 -15.51 11.10 1.41
N GLU A 51 -14.86 11.27 2.57
CA GLU A 51 -13.63 10.55 2.92
C GLU A 51 -13.90 9.06 3.11
N LYS A 52 -15.03 8.70 3.73
CA LYS A 52 -15.51 7.31 3.77
C LYS A 52 -15.59 6.71 2.37
N SER A 53 -16.26 7.37 1.42
CA SER A 53 -16.38 6.87 0.06
C SER A 53 -15.00 6.67 -0.60
N GLN A 54 -14.05 7.57 -0.37
CA GLN A 54 -12.68 7.42 -0.86
C GLN A 54 -11.98 6.19 -0.25
N ILE A 55 -12.03 6.02 1.07
CA ILE A 55 -11.40 4.89 1.76
C ILE A 55 -12.01 3.55 1.29
N LEU A 56 -13.32 3.51 1.09
CA LEU A 56 -14.00 2.31 0.61
C LEU A 56 -13.71 1.99 -0.86
N SER A 57 -13.16 2.94 -1.64
CA SER A 57 -12.75 2.71 -3.03
C SER A 57 -11.34 2.16 -3.20
N ILE A 58 -10.55 2.11 -2.12
CA ILE A 58 -9.16 1.63 -2.14
C ILE A 58 -9.08 0.23 -2.75
N ASN A 59 -8.22 0.08 -3.76
CA ASN A 59 -7.95 -1.15 -4.49
C ASN A 59 -9.17 -1.79 -5.18
N LEU A 60 -10.22 -1.02 -5.52
CA LEU A 60 -11.38 -1.52 -6.26
C LEU A 60 -11.22 -1.44 -7.79
N ALA A 61 -10.41 -0.49 -8.29
CA ALA A 61 -10.28 -0.21 -9.71
C ALA A 61 -8.81 0.01 -10.12
N ASN A 62 -7.91 -0.85 -9.63
CA ASN A 62 -6.49 -0.73 -9.99
C ASN A 62 -6.28 -0.92 -11.49
N HIS A 63 -5.35 -0.14 -12.06
CA HIS A 63 -4.98 -0.26 -13.45
C HIS A 63 -4.32 -1.64 -13.69
N PRO A 64 -4.84 -2.46 -14.63
CA PRO A 64 -4.42 -3.87 -14.77
C PRO A 64 -2.97 -4.04 -15.23
N SER A 65 -2.36 -3.01 -15.81
CA SER A 65 -0.97 -3.04 -16.30
C SER A 65 0.05 -2.43 -15.33
N ARG A 66 -0.35 -2.07 -14.10
CA ARG A 66 0.54 -1.46 -13.11
C ARG A 66 0.48 -2.27 -11.81
N LEU A 67 1.62 -2.41 -11.16
CA LEU A 67 1.73 -3.02 -9.84
C LEU A 67 1.86 -1.92 -8.80
N TYR A 68 0.78 -1.68 -8.06
CA TYR A 68 0.76 -0.71 -6.97
C TYR A 68 -0.30 -1.10 -5.95
N LYS A 69 -0.20 -0.50 -4.77
CA LYS A 69 -1.28 -0.50 -3.78
C LYS A 69 -1.84 0.91 -3.66
N GLU A 70 -3.10 1.01 -3.26
CA GLU A 70 -3.71 2.28 -2.95
C GLU A 70 -3.74 2.53 -1.44
N VAL A 71 -3.52 3.79 -1.06
CA VAL A 71 -3.67 4.29 0.29
C VAL A 71 -4.51 5.55 0.26
N TRP A 72 -5.38 5.73 1.24
CA TRP A 72 -6.03 7.02 1.46
C TRP A 72 -5.17 7.87 2.38
N ILE A 73 -5.00 9.15 2.04
CA ILE A 73 -4.29 10.14 2.85
C ILE A 73 -5.21 11.34 3.06
N GLY A 74 -5.43 11.68 4.33
CA GLY A 74 -6.15 12.89 4.75
C GLY A 74 -5.25 13.83 5.54
N LEU A 75 -5.26 15.12 5.18
CA LEU A 75 -4.48 16.19 5.78
C LEU A 75 -5.42 17.20 6.47
N GLY A 76 -5.68 17.00 7.76
CA GLY A 76 -6.30 18.00 8.65
C GLY A 76 -7.67 18.52 8.18
N GLY A 77 -8.43 17.73 7.41
CA GLY A 77 -9.70 18.13 6.82
C GLY A 77 -9.59 19.12 5.64
N THR A 78 -8.39 19.49 5.22
CA THR A 78 -8.15 20.41 4.08
C THR A 78 -8.10 19.68 2.75
N GLN A 79 -7.46 18.51 2.73
CA GLN A 79 -7.28 17.69 1.54
C GLN A 79 -7.35 16.21 1.88
N SER A 80 -8.03 15.46 1.03
CA SER A 80 -8.10 14.01 1.11
C SER A 80 -8.18 13.38 -0.28
N ALA A 81 -7.40 12.33 -0.52
CA ALA A 81 -7.45 11.56 -1.76
C ALA A 81 -6.90 10.15 -1.59
N VAL A 82 -7.19 9.29 -2.58
CA VAL A 82 -6.59 7.97 -2.73
C VAL A 82 -5.37 8.11 -3.63
N TYR A 83 -4.23 7.59 -3.17
CA TYR A 83 -2.96 7.66 -3.86
C TYR A 83 -2.46 6.26 -4.17
N ALA A 84 -1.85 6.09 -5.34
CA ALA A 84 -1.09 4.89 -5.67
C ALA A 84 0.29 4.98 -5.01
N THR A 85 0.67 3.93 -4.27
CA THR A 85 2.01 3.72 -3.73
C THR A 85 2.69 2.64 -4.54
N GLU A 86 3.80 3.01 -5.18
CA GLU A 86 4.64 2.12 -5.96
C GLU A 86 6.11 2.44 -5.65
N VAL A 87 6.96 1.44 -5.81
CA VAL A 87 8.41 1.54 -5.69
C VAL A 87 9.03 1.12 -7.02
N SER A 88 10.33 1.36 -7.20
CA SER A 88 11.01 0.81 -8.37
C SER A 88 10.96 -0.72 -8.37
N GLU A 89 11.01 -1.33 -9.54
CA GLU A 89 11.06 -2.79 -9.67
C GLU A 89 12.28 -3.37 -8.94
N GLU A 90 13.39 -2.63 -8.91
CA GLU A 90 14.59 -2.99 -8.16
C GLU A 90 14.33 -3.02 -6.64
N GLU A 91 13.67 -1.98 -6.09
CA GLU A 91 13.33 -1.94 -4.67
C GLU A 91 12.32 -3.04 -4.31
N TYR A 92 11.33 -3.27 -5.19
CA TYR A 92 10.38 -4.36 -5.03
C TYR A 92 11.07 -5.72 -4.98
N LEU A 93 11.94 -6.04 -5.94
CA LEU A 93 12.67 -7.31 -5.99
C LEU A 93 13.67 -7.48 -4.84
N CYS A 94 14.21 -6.37 -4.33
CA CYS A 94 15.10 -6.39 -3.17
C CYS A 94 14.38 -6.89 -1.90
N TYR A 95 13.10 -6.55 -1.74
CA TYR A 95 12.30 -6.85 -0.55
C TYR A 95 11.15 -7.83 -0.78
N THR A 96 11.05 -8.45 -1.96
CA THR A 96 9.95 -9.36 -2.27
C THR A 96 9.91 -10.55 -1.29
N THR A 97 8.69 -10.87 -0.86
CA THR A 97 8.40 -12.06 -0.05
C THR A 97 7.83 -13.20 -0.90
N GLU A 98 7.55 -12.96 -2.17
CA GLU A 98 7.02 -13.97 -3.09
C GLU A 98 8.12 -14.98 -3.42
N GLU A 99 7.87 -16.25 -3.09
CA GLU A 99 8.86 -17.32 -3.20
C GLU A 99 9.42 -17.46 -4.62
N THR A 100 8.55 -17.40 -5.62
CA THR A 100 8.93 -17.53 -7.03
C THR A 100 9.88 -16.44 -7.48
N GLU A 101 9.63 -15.18 -7.10
CA GLU A 101 10.47 -14.03 -7.44
C GLU A 101 11.79 -14.07 -6.67
N LYS A 102 11.75 -14.48 -5.40
CA LYS A 102 12.95 -14.67 -4.58
C LYS A 102 13.87 -15.73 -5.15
N LEU A 103 13.33 -16.86 -5.58
CA LEU A 103 14.09 -17.92 -6.25
C LEU A 103 14.67 -17.45 -7.59
N GLU A 104 13.94 -16.63 -8.34
CA GLU A 104 14.41 -16.05 -9.60
C GLU A 104 15.63 -15.13 -9.38
N VAL A 105 15.54 -14.22 -8.40
CA VAL A 105 16.67 -13.35 -8.00
C VAL A 105 17.88 -14.17 -7.59
N PHE A 106 17.71 -15.18 -6.74
CA PHE A 106 18.83 -16.00 -6.28
C PHE A 106 19.44 -16.85 -7.39
N SER A 107 18.63 -17.46 -8.26
CA SER A 107 19.14 -18.24 -9.38
C SER A 107 19.94 -17.37 -10.35
N LEU A 108 19.52 -16.12 -10.58
CA LEU A 108 20.29 -15.19 -11.40
C LEU A 108 21.57 -14.74 -10.69
N ALA A 109 21.51 -14.46 -9.39
CA ALA A 109 22.69 -14.10 -8.60
C ALA A 109 23.75 -15.21 -8.62
N GLU A 110 23.36 -16.49 -8.50
CA GLU A 110 24.26 -17.63 -8.61
C GLU A 110 24.99 -17.66 -9.96
N LYS A 111 24.28 -17.41 -11.07
CA LYS A 111 24.87 -17.32 -12.42
C LYS A 111 25.84 -16.13 -12.56
N LEU A 112 25.62 -15.07 -11.79
CA LEU A 112 26.42 -13.85 -11.77
C LEU A 112 27.50 -13.87 -10.68
N GLY A 113 27.88 -15.04 -10.17
CA GLY A 113 28.96 -15.18 -9.19
C GLY A 113 28.60 -14.67 -7.79
N GLY A 114 27.32 -14.71 -7.43
CA GLY A 114 26.79 -14.25 -6.15
C GLY A 114 26.46 -12.75 -6.08
N ASN A 115 26.55 -12.03 -7.20
CA ASN A 115 26.24 -10.59 -7.23
C ASN A 115 24.72 -10.35 -7.27
N ILE A 116 24.11 -10.23 -6.09
CA ILE A 116 22.67 -10.02 -5.95
C ILE A 116 22.20 -8.65 -6.45
N GLU A 117 23.02 -7.60 -6.32
CA GLU A 117 22.67 -6.26 -6.81
C GLU A 117 22.55 -6.27 -8.34
N LEU A 118 23.51 -6.90 -9.03
CA LEU A 118 23.47 -7.04 -10.47
C LEU A 118 22.27 -7.91 -10.92
N ALA A 119 21.99 -9.00 -10.20
CA ALA A 119 20.84 -9.84 -10.48
C ALA A 119 19.51 -9.07 -10.37
N ILE A 120 19.33 -8.27 -9.32
CA ILE A 120 18.14 -7.43 -9.15
C ILE A 120 18.00 -6.42 -10.30
N ARG A 121 19.09 -5.73 -10.67
CA ARG A 121 19.08 -4.75 -11.77
C ARG A 121 18.71 -5.40 -13.11
N GLU A 122 19.35 -6.51 -13.46
CA GLU A 122 19.10 -7.21 -14.73
C GLU A 122 17.67 -7.78 -14.78
N LEU A 123 17.18 -8.34 -13.67
CA LEU A 123 15.84 -8.89 -13.59
C LEU A 123 14.77 -7.79 -13.69
N ALA A 124 14.95 -6.67 -12.99
CA ALA A 124 14.08 -5.52 -13.06
C ALA A 124 13.98 -4.95 -14.50
N GLU A 125 15.11 -4.85 -15.19
CA GLU A 125 15.15 -4.39 -16.58
C GLU A 125 14.43 -5.36 -17.52
N SER A 126 14.63 -6.66 -17.34
CA SER A 126 13.93 -7.71 -18.10
C SER A 126 12.41 -7.59 -17.95
N LYS A 127 11.90 -7.49 -16.71
CA LYS A 127 10.46 -7.36 -16.42
C LYS A 127 9.83 -6.10 -17.03
N ARG A 128 10.53 -4.96 -17.00
CA ARG A 128 10.08 -3.71 -17.65
C ARG A 128 9.98 -3.85 -19.17
N ASN A 129 10.95 -4.52 -19.78
CA ASN A 129 10.99 -4.74 -21.23
C ASN A 129 9.86 -5.66 -21.70
N GLU A 130 9.52 -6.68 -20.92
CA GLU A 130 8.37 -7.56 -21.20
C GLU A 130 7.03 -6.82 -21.12
N THR A 131 6.84 -5.99 -20.10
CA THR A 131 5.63 -5.18 -19.93
C THR A 131 5.43 -4.22 -21.10
N THR A 132 6.50 -3.56 -21.54
CA THR A 132 6.49 -2.66 -22.70
C THR A 132 6.13 -3.39 -23.99
N LYS A 133 6.58 -4.64 -24.17
CA LYS A 133 6.24 -5.46 -25.33
C LYS A 133 4.77 -5.88 -25.32
N LYS A 134 4.18 -6.18 -24.16
CA LYS A 134 2.76 -6.54 -24.02
C LYS A 134 1.82 -5.37 -24.32
N LEU A 135 2.19 -4.14 -23.96
CA LEU A 135 1.40 -2.93 -24.24
C LEU A 135 1.39 -2.52 -25.73
N LYS A 136 2.33 -3.02 -26.53
CA LYS A 136 2.45 -2.72 -27.98
C LYS A 136 1.78 -3.75 -28.89
N ARG A 137 1.18 -4.81 -28.31
CA ARG A 137 0.44 -5.85 -29.02
C ARG A 137 -1.05 -5.64 -28.82
#